data_AF-A0A7X1JBZ8-F1
#
_entry.id   AF-A0A7X1JBZ8-F1
#
_cell.length_a   1.000
_cell.length_b   1.000
_cell.length_c   1.000
_cell.angle_alpha   90.00
_cell.angle_beta   90.00
_cell.angle_gamma   90.00
#
_symmetry.space_group_name_H-M   'P 1'
#
loop_
_entity.id
_entity.type
_entity.pdbx_description
1 polymer ?
#
loop_
_entity_poly.entity_id
_entity_poly.type
_entity_poly.pdbx_seq_one_letter_code
_entity_poly.pdbx_strand_id
1 'polypeptide(L)'
;MTRTLSPGTTIMGEAAAMDIRKSAVDLTEQERDLFLEALIRLKHRPAPAGPAGASVYDQFVALHRAVMVVHPPELPAGETVNFAHWSIGFCAWHRQYVRQFEKALQAEVPGVTVPYWDWTDHAGAVDKLFTGDFLGSLNSGEPAPLTDSVLRNPVPSAERPAWWPTDLPGATGFPVHPLLEESFGTSLARGDVGAQWPPGRSHIALLEQFVLEQPGVHPFWHFWAALEEGFLATGQGGSQVFVPTHNSGHNFIGGHMSQAFSPNDPVFWLHHANVDRLWANWQGRRLATVPGSKPRDHYPPSAQLSPVDLQPAPPGHRLEDRMWPWVGSAPGYDTLVGSQVKQLLPDFSGADPVSVEDVLDTETLDAVGYRYAPPAP
;
A
#
# COMPACT_ATOMS: atom_id res chain seq x y z
N MET A 1 0.68 42.25 44.69
CA MET A 1 1.91 41.43 44.63
C MET A 1 2.09 40.94 43.21
N THR A 2 2.90 41.67 42.46
CA THR A 2 3.27 41.41 41.07
C THR A 2 4.29 40.29 41.06
N ARG A 3 4.00 39.16 40.39
CA ARG A 3 4.96 38.07 40.17
C ARG A 3 5.46 38.19 38.73
N THR A 4 6.68 38.70 38.58
CA THR A 4 7.45 38.74 37.34
C THR A 4 7.73 37.31 36.85
N LEU A 5 7.34 37.02 35.60
CA LEU A 5 7.74 35.82 34.88
C LEU A 5 9.06 36.10 34.14
N SER A 6 10.07 35.26 34.39
CA SER A 6 11.32 35.26 33.63
C SER A 6 11.08 34.74 32.21
N PRO A 7 11.63 35.36 31.15
CA PRO A 7 11.60 34.82 29.80
C PRO A 7 12.79 33.88 29.59
N GLY A 8 12.54 32.68 29.05
CA GLY A 8 13.61 31.84 28.49
C GLY A 8 13.56 30.37 28.88
N THR A 9 12.52 29.66 28.44
CA THR A 9 12.68 28.26 28.06
C THR A 9 12.04 28.12 26.69
N THR A 10 12.87 28.22 25.66
CA THR A 10 12.52 27.70 24.33
C THR A 10 12.29 26.21 24.54
N ILE A 11 11.03 25.77 24.45
CA ILE A 11 10.72 24.36 24.31
C ILE A 11 11.28 24.00 22.93
N MET A 12 12.47 23.40 22.89
CA MET A 12 12.90 22.66 21.71
C MET A 12 11.82 21.62 21.49
N GLY A 13 11.09 21.72 20.37
CA GLY A 13 10.13 20.70 20.00
C GLY A 13 10.85 19.35 20.04
N GLU A 14 10.27 18.38 20.76
CA GLU A 14 10.63 16.98 20.59
C GLU A 14 10.65 16.71 19.09
N ALA A 15 11.81 16.30 18.56
CA ALA A 15 11.85 15.77 17.21
C ALA A 15 10.84 14.62 17.18
N ALA A 16 9.81 14.72 16.34
CA ALA A 16 8.81 13.68 16.20
C ALA A 16 9.55 12.35 16.00
N ALA A 17 9.29 11.37 16.87
CA ALA A 17 9.90 10.07 16.77
C ALA A 17 9.59 9.50 15.38
N MET A 18 10.63 9.06 14.69
CA MET A 18 10.51 8.53 13.34
C MET A 18 9.75 7.22 13.35
N ASP A 19 8.73 7.11 12.48
CA ASP A 19 7.95 5.88 12.34
C ASP A 19 8.84 4.74 11.81
N ILE A 20 8.69 3.52 12.34
CA ILE A 20 9.48 2.34 11.92
C ILE A 20 8.54 1.19 11.56
N ARG A 21 8.43 0.88 10.26
CA ARG A 21 7.72 -0.31 9.77
C ARG A 21 8.57 -1.56 10.01
N LYS A 22 7.98 -2.55 10.67
CA LYS A 22 8.64 -3.82 11.01
C LYS A 22 8.12 -4.96 10.13
N SER A 23 8.91 -6.01 10.00
CA SER A 23 8.40 -7.27 9.46
C SER A 23 7.25 -7.74 10.34
N ALA A 24 6.16 -8.18 9.74
CA ALA A 24 4.98 -8.61 10.48
C ALA A 24 5.27 -9.83 11.37
N VAL A 25 6.26 -10.66 11.00
CA VAL A 25 6.72 -11.82 11.77
C VAL A 25 7.57 -11.42 12.99
N ASP A 26 8.08 -10.20 13.03
CA ASP A 26 8.94 -9.66 14.09
C ASP A 26 8.17 -8.79 15.09
N LEU A 27 6.87 -8.59 14.88
CA LEU A 27 6.03 -7.88 15.84
C LEU A 27 5.96 -8.64 17.16
N THR A 28 6.00 -7.89 18.25
CA THR A 28 5.55 -8.40 19.55
C THR A 28 4.03 -8.60 19.55
N GLU A 29 3.51 -9.41 20.47
CA GLU A 29 2.06 -9.58 20.65
C GLU A 29 1.36 -8.24 20.87
N GLN A 30 1.96 -7.36 21.69
CA GLN A 30 1.40 -6.03 21.94
C GLN A 30 1.34 -5.16 20.67
N GLU A 31 2.38 -5.18 19.83
CA GLU A 31 2.38 -4.40 18.59
C GLU A 31 1.37 -4.93 17.57
N ARG A 32 1.25 -6.25 17.46
CA ARG A 32 0.21 -6.91 16.66
C ARG A 32 -1.18 -6.49 17.14
N ASP A 33 -1.41 -6.56 18.45
CA ASP A 33 -2.70 -6.25 19.07
C ASP A 33 -3.09 -4.78 18.86
N LEU A 34 -2.16 -3.84 19.03
CA LEU A 34 -2.39 -2.42 18.75
C LEU A 34 -2.69 -2.15 17.28
N PHE A 35 -2.02 -2.85 16.36
CA PHE A 35 -2.30 -2.75 14.93
C PHE A 35 -3.69 -3.28 14.57
N LEU A 36 -4.09 -4.43 15.13
CA LEU A 36 -5.44 -4.99 14.93
C LEU A 36 -6.51 -4.11 15.56
N GLU A 37 -6.27 -3.54 16.75
CA GLU A 37 -7.18 -2.56 17.36
C GLU A 37 -7.38 -1.36 16.44
N ALA A 38 -6.29 -0.79 15.90
CA ALA A 38 -6.35 0.33 14.97
C ALA A 38 -7.16 0.00 13.70
N LEU A 39 -6.98 -1.20 13.13
CA LEU A 39 -7.76 -1.67 11.98
C LEU A 39 -9.25 -1.76 12.30
N ILE A 40 -9.62 -2.38 13.43
CA ILE A 40 -11.02 -2.52 13.84
C ILE A 40 -11.63 -1.14 14.10
N ARG A 41 -10.93 -0.23 14.78
CA ARG A 41 -11.39 1.14 15.01
C ARG A 41 -11.61 1.88 13.69
N LEU A 42 -10.63 1.87 12.79
CA LEU A 42 -10.73 2.55 11.49
C LEU A 42 -11.85 1.99 10.61
N LYS A 43 -12.10 0.68 10.68
CA LYS A 43 -13.19 0.00 9.98
C LYS A 43 -14.58 0.30 10.54
N HIS A 44 -14.67 0.82 11.77
CA HIS A 44 -15.95 1.25 12.36
C HIS A 44 -16.07 2.76 12.53
N ARG A 45 -15.01 3.52 12.22
CA ARG A 45 -15.07 4.98 12.17
C ARG A 45 -15.91 5.41 10.98
N PRO A 46 -17.04 6.13 11.18
CA PRO A 46 -17.89 6.55 10.07
C PRO A 46 -17.14 7.39 9.04
N ALA A 47 -17.36 7.09 7.76
CA ALA A 47 -16.80 7.84 6.64
C ALA A 47 -17.34 9.29 6.63
N PRO A 48 -16.47 10.32 6.72
CA PRO A 48 -16.90 11.70 6.54
C PRO A 48 -17.57 11.89 5.17
N ALA A 49 -18.79 12.45 5.17
CA ALA A 49 -19.63 12.66 3.99
C ALA A 49 -19.96 11.39 3.17
N GLY A 50 -19.63 10.20 3.67
CA GLY A 50 -19.97 8.92 3.03
C GLY A 50 -21.42 8.49 3.31
N PRO A 51 -21.92 7.48 2.58
CA PRO A 51 -23.23 6.89 2.84
C PRO A 51 -23.28 6.22 4.22
N ALA A 52 -24.49 6.05 4.76
CA ALA A 52 -24.68 5.40 6.05
C ALA A 52 -24.09 3.98 6.06
N GLY A 53 -23.34 3.65 7.12
CA GLY A 53 -22.68 2.35 7.28
C GLY A 53 -21.29 2.26 6.65
N ALA A 54 -20.87 3.25 5.83
CA ALA A 54 -19.52 3.31 5.32
C ALA A 54 -18.53 3.79 6.39
N SER A 55 -17.33 3.22 6.37
CA SER A 55 -16.24 3.58 7.26
C SER A 55 -15.12 4.33 6.54
N VAL A 56 -14.24 5.00 7.30
CA VAL A 56 -13.01 5.60 6.75
C VAL A 56 -12.17 4.54 6.03
N TYR A 57 -12.10 3.30 6.55
CA TYR A 57 -11.43 2.21 5.85
C TYR A 57 -12.05 1.94 4.47
N ASP A 58 -13.38 1.92 4.36
CA ASP A 58 -14.08 1.72 3.08
C ASP A 58 -13.78 2.81 2.05
N GLN A 59 -13.48 4.02 2.51
CA GLN A 59 -13.06 5.10 1.62
C GLN A 59 -11.70 4.84 0.97
N PHE A 60 -10.76 4.24 1.70
CA PHE A 60 -9.48 3.77 1.13
C PHE A 60 -9.74 2.69 0.07
N VAL A 61 -10.55 1.69 0.40
CA VAL A 61 -10.92 0.62 -0.55
C VAL A 61 -11.53 1.19 -1.84
N ALA A 62 -12.48 2.12 -1.72
CA ALA A 62 -13.09 2.78 -2.87
C ALA A 62 -12.09 3.63 -3.67
N LEU A 63 -11.16 4.31 -2.99
CA LEU A 63 -10.12 5.11 -3.63
C LEU A 63 -9.21 4.26 -4.52
N HIS A 64 -8.80 3.08 -4.04
CA HIS A 64 -7.99 2.15 -4.82
C HIS A 64 -8.69 1.68 -6.10
N ARG A 65 -10.00 1.43 -6.05
CA ARG A 65 -10.76 1.13 -7.28
C ARG A 65 -10.82 2.33 -8.22
N ALA A 66 -11.02 3.53 -7.67
CA ALA A 66 -11.20 4.74 -8.44
C ALA A 66 -9.95 5.19 -9.18
N VAL A 67 -8.77 5.00 -8.57
CA VAL A 67 -7.49 5.36 -9.20
C VAL A 67 -7.19 4.53 -10.47
N MET A 68 -7.82 3.35 -10.60
CA MET A 68 -7.65 2.51 -11.79
C MET A 68 -8.35 3.06 -13.04
N VAL A 69 -9.28 4.02 -12.88
CA VAL A 69 -10.14 4.52 -13.96
C VAL A 69 -10.36 6.03 -13.85
N VAL A 70 -9.27 6.79 -13.65
CA VAL A 70 -9.31 8.25 -13.55
C VAL A 70 -9.45 8.87 -14.94
N HIS A 71 -10.35 9.82 -15.09
CA HIS A 71 -10.45 10.69 -16.25
C HIS A 71 -9.76 12.03 -15.94
N PRO A 72 -8.51 12.24 -16.36
CA PRO A 72 -7.84 13.54 -16.23
C PRO A 72 -8.35 14.54 -17.28
N PRO A 73 -8.30 15.86 -17.00
CA PRO A 73 -8.89 16.89 -17.86
C PRO A 73 -8.26 16.99 -19.26
N GLU A 74 -7.05 16.48 -19.44
CA GLU A 74 -6.32 16.49 -20.72
C GLU A 74 -6.80 15.42 -21.70
N LEU A 75 -7.58 14.42 -21.25
CA LEU A 75 -8.01 13.31 -22.10
C LEU A 75 -9.39 13.51 -22.74
N PRO A 76 -9.64 12.91 -23.92
CA PRO A 76 -10.97 12.86 -24.52
C PRO A 76 -12.01 12.23 -23.58
N ALA A 77 -13.26 12.70 -23.70
CA ALA A 77 -14.36 12.22 -22.87
C ALA A 77 -14.54 10.69 -22.99
N GLY A 78 -14.58 10.01 -21.83
CA GLY A 78 -14.72 8.56 -21.73
C GLY A 78 -13.40 7.79 -21.72
N GLU A 79 -12.27 8.45 -21.97
CA GLU A 79 -10.94 7.84 -21.79
C GLU A 79 -10.48 7.96 -20.33
N THR A 80 -9.73 6.95 -19.87
CA THR A 80 -9.21 6.91 -18.50
C THR A 80 -7.77 6.45 -18.46
N VAL A 81 -7.11 6.79 -17.37
CA VAL A 81 -5.78 6.34 -17.00
C VAL A 81 -5.88 5.64 -15.65
N ASN A 82 -5.17 4.52 -15.53
CA ASN A 82 -4.86 3.94 -14.23
C ASN A 82 -3.64 4.67 -13.68
N PHE A 83 -3.80 5.48 -12.63
CA PHE A 83 -2.73 6.32 -12.07
C PHE A 83 -1.81 5.56 -11.10
N ALA A 84 -2.16 4.31 -10.75
CA ALA A 84 -1.52 3.59 -9.66
C ALA A 84 -0.89 2.25 -10.08
N HIS A 85 -1.15 1.77 -11.30
CA HIS A 85 -0.73 0.43 -11.74
C HIS A 85 -0.25 0.44 -13.20
N TRP A 86 0.38 -0.66 -13.61
CA TRP A 86 0.80 -0.96 -14.99
C TRP A 86 1.82 0.01 -15.59
N SER A 87 2.46 0.84 -14.77
CA SER A 87 3.60 1.66 -15.18
C SER A 87 4.38 2.19 -13.97
N ILE A 88 5.52 2.81 -14.23
CA ILE A 88 6.56 3.19 -13.25
C ILE A 88 6.09 4.04 -12.05
N GLY A 89 4.98 4.78 -12.17
CA GLY A 89 4.32 5.47 -11.05
C GLY A 89 3.74 4.55 -9.95
N PHE A 90 3.64 3.24 -10.19
CA PHE A 90 3.06 2.25 -9.27
C PHE A 90 3.64 2.34 -7.85
N CYS A 91 4.98 2.38 -7.73
CA CYS A 91 5.63 2.41 -6.42
C CYS A 91 5.36 3.72 -5.68
N ALA A 92 5.39 4.85 -6.40
CA ALA A 92 5.18 6.18 -5.85
C ALA A 92 3.75 6.34 -5.31
N TRP A 93 2.76 5.91 -6.10
CA TRP A 93 1.36 6.00 -5.70
C TRP A 93 1.07 5.15 -4.46
N HIS A 94 1.52 3.88 -4.47
CA HIS A 94 1.30 2.98 -3.34
C HIS A 94 2.07 3.40 -2.08
N ARG A 95 3.27 3.98 -2.21
CA ARG A 95 4.00 4.59 -1.07
C ARG A 95 3.15 5.66 -0.38
N GLN A 96 2.61 6.60 -1.15
CA GLN A 96 1.77 7.66 -0.60
C GLN A 96 0.46 7.09 -0.04
N TYR A 97 -0.16 6.14 -0.73
CA TYR A 97 -1.40 5.51 -0.30
C TYR A 97 -1.26 4.78 1.05
N VAL A 98 -0.21 3.95 1.21
CA VAL A 98 0.10 3.28 2.48
C VAL A 98 0.45 4.30 3.57
N ARG A 99 1.15 5.40 3.25
CA ARG A 99 1.46 6.45 4.23
C ARG A 99 0.20 7.17 4.73
N GLN A 100 -0.77 7.45 3.86
CA GLN A 100 -2.04 8.06 4.27
C GLN A 100 -2.87 7.10 5.12
N PHE A 101 -2.88 5.80 4.77
CA PHE A 101 -3.54 4.77 5.57
C PHE A 101 -2.91 4.64 6.97
N GLU A 102 -1.58 4.62 7.05
CA GLU A 102 -0.83 4.57 8.31
C GLU A 102 -1.16 5.77 9.21
N LYS A 103 -1.21 6.99 8.66
CA LYS A 103 -1.64 8.18 9.41
C LYS A 103 -3.08 8.06 9.92
N ALA A 104 -3.97 7.43 9.15
CA ALA A 104 -5.34 7.18 9.58
C ALA A 104 -5.40 6.17 10.74
N LEU A 105 -4.57 5.11 10.71
CA LEU A 105 -4.42 4.19 11.84
C LEU A 105 -3.86 4.89 13.09
N GLN A 106 -2.84 5.74 12.93
CA GLN A 106 -2.23 6.50 14.02
C GLN A 106 -3.21 7.48 14.69
N ALA A 107 -4.21 7.96 13.95
CA ALA A 107 -5.28 8.79 14.49
C ALA A 107 -6.26 8.00 15.38
N GLU A 108 -6.35 6.67 15.22
CA GLU A 108 -7.11 5.78 16.09
C GLU A 108 -6.27 5.29 17.27
N VAL A 109 -5.04 4.84 17.00
CA VAL A 109 -4.09 4.30 17.99
C VAL A 109 -2.70 4.91 17.74
N PRO A 110 -2.27 5.88 18.57
CA PRO A 110 -0.99 6.57 18.39
C PRO A 110 0.21 5.63 18.38
N GLY A 111 1.15 5.88 17.46
CA GLY A 111 2.43 5.15 17.37
C GLY A 111 2.38 3.81 16.61
N VAL A 112 1.20 3.37 16.16
CA VAL A 112 1.08 2.21 15.28
C VAL A 112 1.68 2.54 13.90
N THR A 113 2.38 1.57 13.31
CA THR A 113 2.89 1.63 11.94
C THR A 113 2.40 0.42 11.17
N VAL A 114 2.29 0.54 9.84
CA VAL A 114 1.91 -0.59 8.98
C VAL A 114 3.09 -1.58 8.91
N PRO A 115 2.94 -2.84 9.38
CA PRO A 115 3.99 -3.84 9.21
C PRO A 115 4.09 -4.27 7.75
N TYR A 116 5.17 -4.95 7.36
CA TYR A 116 5.31 -5.50 6.01
C TYR A 116 5.32 -7.04 6.01
N TRP A 117 4.71 -7.63 4.98
CA TRP A 117 4.79 -9.06 4.72
C TRP A 117 6.05 -9.35 3.89
N ASP A 118 7.11 -9.84 4.53
CA ASP A 118 8.29 -10.30 3.80
C ASP A 118 7.97 -11.58 3.02
N TRP A 119 7.84 -11.43 1.71
CA TRP A 119 7.57 -12.53 0.78
C TRP A 119 8.58 -13.67 0.86
N THR A 120 9.78 -13.39 1.33
CA THR A 120 10.88 -14.37 1.37
C THR A 120 10.88 -15.26 2.60
N ASP A 121 10.11 -14.91 3.63
CA ASP A 121 9.98 -15.68 4.87
C ASP A 121 8.66 -16.45 4.91
N HIS A 122 8.60 -17.54 4.14
CA HIS A 122 7.38 -18.32 3.98
C HIS A 122 7.01 -19.00 5.30
N ALA A 123 8.01 -19.53 6.02
CA ALA A 123 7.80 -20.22 7.29
C ALA A 123 7.30 -19.24 8.37
N GLY A 124 7.97 -18.10 8.55
CA GLY A 124 7.52 -17.08 9.51
C GLY A 124 6.15 -16.51 9.16
N ALA A 125 5.83 -16.35 7.87
CA ALA A 125 4.50 -15.93 7.46
C ALA A 125 3.41 -16.94 7.85
N VAL A 126 3.63 -18.24 7.65
CA VAL A 126 2.66 -19.27 8.09
C VAL A 126 2.58 -19.34 9.61
N ASP A 127 3.72 -19.28 10.31
CA ASP A 127 3.78 -19.49 11.76
C ASP A 127 3.28 -18.30 12.59
N LYS A 128 3.35 -17.08 12.04
CA LYS A 128 3.03 -15.85 12.80
C LYS A 128 2.05 -14.91 12.11
N LEU A 129 2.11 -14.78 10.79
CA LEU A 129 1.30 -13.79 10.07
C LEU A 129 -0.10 -14.31 9.78
N PHE A 130 -0.19 -15.51 9.22
CA PHE A 130 -1.43 -16.14 8.78
C PHE A 130 -1.92 -17.14 9.82
N THR A 131 -2.27 -16.61 10.99
CA THR A 131 -2.80 -17.38 12.12
C THR A 131 -4.07 -16.72 12.64
N GLY A 132 -4.87 -17.48 13.41
CA GLY A 132 -6.09 -16.98 14.02
C GLY A 132 -5.88 -15.83 15.02
N ASP A 133 -4.66 -15.60 15.51
CA ASP A 133 -4.35 -14.47 16.40
C ASP A 133 -3.99 -13.20 15.63
N PHE A 134 -3.67 -13.30 14.33
CA PHE A 134 -3.28 -12.16 13.51
C PHE A 134 -4.16 -11.97 12.29
N LEU A 135 -3.65 -12.21 11.07
CA LEU A 135 -4.41 -11.91 9.85
C LEU A 135 -5.44 -12.97 9.49
N GLY A 136 -5.50 -14.09 10.21
CA GLY A 136 -6.34 -15.24 9.91
C GLY A 136 -5.63 -16.27 9.05
N SER A 137 -5.98 -17.53 9.25
CA SER A 137 -5.33 -18.66 8.59
C SER A 137 -5.54 -18.66 7.09
N LEU A 138 -4.55 -19.13 6.34
CA LEU A 138 -4.68 -19.35 4.90
C LEU A 138 -5.69 -20.47 4.62
N ASN A 139 -6.43 -20.33 3.52
CA ASN A 139 -7.35 -21.33 3.03
C ASN A 139 -6.88 -21.82 1.66
N SER A 140 -6.84 -23.13 1.45
CA SER A 140 -6.49 -23.72 0.15
C SER A 140 -7.76 -24.03 -0.66
N GLY A 141 -7.79 -23.67 -1.94
CA GLY A 141 -8.92 -23.94 -2.83
C GLY A 141 -9.78 -22.72 -3.09
N GLU A 142 -11.04 -22.94 -3.47
CA GLU A 142 -11.97 -21.86 -3.81
C GLU A 142 -12.09 -20.82 -2.69
N PRO A 143 -12.14 -19.52 -3.02
CA PRO A 143 -12.30 -18.47 -2.02
C PRO A 143 -13.51 -18.70 -1.12
N ALA A 144 -13.28 -18.67 0.19
CA ALA A 144 -14.32 -18.82 1.21
C ALA A 144 -14.14 -17.79 2.34
N PRO A 145 -15.21 -17.43 3.06
CA PRO A 145 -15.13 -16.52 4.19
C PRO A 145 -14.12 -16.98 5.25
N LEU A 146 -13.38 -16.03 5.82
CA LEU A 146 -12.46 -16.26 6.92
C LEU A 146 -13.23 -16.78 8.15
N THR A 147 -12.68 -17.82 8.78
CA THR A 147 -13.35 -18.51 9.91
C THR A 147 -12.70 -18.25 11.26
N ASP A 148 -11.48 -17.70 11.28
CA ASP A 148 -10.71 -17.31 12.45
C ASP A 148 -10.29 -15.83 12.38
N SER A 149 -9.48 -15.37 13.34
CA SER A 149 -9.09 -13.96 13.49
C SER A 149 -10.22 -13.00 13.81
N VAL A 150 -9.84 -11.85 14.37
CA VAL A 150 -10.70 -10.68 14.53
C VAL A 150 -11.14 -10.07 13.20
N LEU A 151 -10.50 -10.46 12.09
CA LEU A 151 -10.81 -10.02 10.73
C LEU A 151 -12.00 -10.77 10.10
N ARG A 152 -12.57 -11.78 10.77
CA ARG A 152 -13.85 -12.35 10.34
C ARG A 152 -15.02 -11.48 10.80
N ASN A 153 -16.21 -11.72 10.25
CA ASN A 153 -17.41 -11.03 10.69
C ASN A 153 -18.63 -11.95 10.73
N PRO A 154 -19.36 -12.06 11.86
CA PRO A 154 -19.03 -11.49 13.17
C PRO A 154 -17.98 -12.30 13.94
N VAL A 155 -17.25 -11.63 14.83
CA VAL A 155 -16.47 -12.19 15.94
C VAL A 155 -17.41 -12.32 17.16
N PRO A 156 -17.74 -13.55 17.60
CA PRO A 156 -18.55 -13.80 18.78
C PRO A 156 -17.94 -13.15 20.02
N SER A 157 -18.79 -12.58 20.89
CA SER A 157 -18.30 -11.82 22.05
C SER A 157 -17.40 -12.62 22.99
N ALA A 158 -17.59 -13.94 23.08
CA ALA A 158 -16.76 -14.84 23.89
C ALA A 158 -15.35 -15.08 23.31
N GLU A 159 -15.14 -14.78 22.03
CA GLU A 159 -13.86 -14.96 21.32
C GLU A 159 -13.11 -13.63 21.12
N ARG A 160 -13.70 -12.51 21.56
CA ARG A 160 -13.05 -11.20 21.43
C ARG A 160 -11.86 -11.12 22.39
N PRO A 161 -10.68 -10.70 21.90
CA PRO A 161 -9.49 -10.56 22.73
C PRO A 161 -9.64 -9.45 23.77
N ALA A 162 -8.80 -9.47 24.80
CA ALA A 162 -8.88 -8.52 25.91
C ALA A 162 -8.69 -7.05 25.49
N TRP A 163 -7.96 -6.80 24.40
CA TRP A 163 -7.74 -5.47 23.84
C TRP A 163 -8.90 -4.96 22.97
N TRP A 164 -9.93 -5.79 22.68
CA TRP A 164 -11.04 -5.41 21.80
C TRP A 164 -11.66 -4.06 22.21
N PRO A 165 -11.93 -3.12 21.28
CA PRO A 165 -12.38 -1.78 21.61
C PRO A 165 -13.82 -1.77 22.14
N THR A 166 -13.99 -1.93 23.46
CA THR A 166 -15.31 -2.03 24.11
C THR A 166 -16.11 -0.73 24.08
N ASP A 167 -15.46 0.40 23.82
CA ASP A 167 -16.06 1.71 23.59
C ASP A 167 -16.77 1.82 22.22
N LEU A 168 -16.58 0.83 21.33
CA LEU A 168 -17.27 0.71 20.05
C LEU A 168 -18.32 -0.43 20.09
N PRO A 169 -19.53 -0.20 20.64
CA PRO A 169 -20.53 -1.26 20.80
C PRO A 169 -21.04 -1.84 19.46
N GLY A 170 -20.89 -1.10 18.36
CA GLY A 170 -21.21 -1.55 17.00
C GLY A 170 -20.12 -2.39 16.34
N ALA A 171 -18.93 -2.52 16.94
CA ALA A 171 -17.86 -3.33 16.40
C ALA A 171 -18.19 -4.82 16.55
N THR A 172 -18.43 -5.49 15.43
CA THR A 172 -18.78 -6.92 15.41
C THR A 172 -17.73 -7.81 14.77
N GLY A 173 -16.72 -7.27 14.10
CA GLY A 173 -15.77 -8.03 13.29
C GLY A 173 -15.15 -7.14 12.24
N PHE A 174 -14.88 -7.65 11.05
CA PHE A 174 -14.39 -6.84 9.92
C PHE A 174 -15.30 -7.03 8.68
N PRO A 175 -16.46 -6.36 8.61
CA PRO A 175 -17.42 -6.55 7.52
C PRO A 175 -16.89 -5.96 6.21
N VAL A 176 -17.12 -6.61 5.07
CA VAL A 176 -16.97 -5.94 3.77
C VAL A 176 -18.23 -5.12 3.49
N HIS A 177 -18.06 -3.86 3.08
CA HIS A 177 -19.19 -2.98 2.82
C HIS A 177 -19.95 -3.48 1.58
N PRO A 178 -21.31 -3.48 1.55
CA PRO A 178 -22.09 -4.00 0.41
C PRO A 178 -21.81 -3.33 -0.94
N LEU A 179 -21.28 -2.11 -0.95
CA LEU A 179 -20.88 -1.42 -2.17
C LEU A 179 -19.49 -1.83 -2.70
N LEU A 180 -18.78 -2.69 -1.96
CA LEU A 180 -17.38 -3.06 -2.18
C LEU A 180 -17.16 -4.59 -2.16
N GLU A 181 -18.22 -5.40 -2.14
CA GLU A 181 -18.14 -6.86 -1.92
C GLU A 181 -17.74 -7.71 -3.13
N GLU A 182 -17.86 -7.15 -4.34
CA GLU A 182 -17.69 -7.87 -5.61
C GLU A 182 -18.47 -9.21 -5.60
N SER A 183 -17.79 -10.32 -5.85
CA SER A 183 -18.39 -11.66 -5.97
C SER A 183 -18.41 -12.44 -4.65
N PHE A 184 -17.91 -11.87 -3.55
CA PHE A 184 -17.61 -12.60 -2.31
C PHE A 184 -18.48 -12.20 -1.12
N GLY A 185 -19.37 -11.24 -1.31
CA GLY A 185 -20.31 -10.80 -0.29
C GLY A 185 -19.65 -9.99 0.83
N THR A 186 -20.40 -9.73 1.90
CA THR A 186 -20.00 -8.84 3.00
C THR A 186 -19.05 -9.46 4.04
N SER A 187 -18.48 -10.63 3.75
CA SER A 187 -17.54 -11.32 4.63
C SER A 187 -16.21 -11.50 3.92
N LEU A 188 -15.12 -11.12 4.59
CA LEU A 188 -13.78 -11.24 4.00
C LEU A 188 -13.51 -12.69 3.59
N ALA A 189 -13.29 -12.89 2.30
CA ALA A 189 -13.06 -14.20 1.71
C ALA A 189 -11.64 -14.33 1.16
N ARG A 190 -11.03 -15.49 1.39
CA ARG A 190 -9.69 -15.89 0.94
C ARG A 190 -9.68 -17.31 0.41
N GLY A 191 -8.71 -17.58 -0.44
CA GLY A 191 -8.48 -18.89 -1.03
C GLY A 191 -8.05 -18.74 -2.48
N ASP A 192 -7.06 -19.54 -2.88
CA ASP A 192 -6.58 -19.61 -4.24
C ASP A 192 -6.59 -21.05 -4.77
N VAL A 193 -6.69 -21.16 -6.10
CA VAL A 193 -6.57 -22.43 -6.82
C VAL A 193 -5.29 -22.41 -7.64
N GLY A 194 -4.17 -22.72 -6.99
CA GLY A 194 -2.89 -22.98 -7.67
C GLY A 194 -2.07 -21.72 -7.97
N ALA A 195 -2.30 -20.63 -7.22
CA ALA A 195 -1.39 -19.51 -7.19
C ALA A 195 -0.07 -19.90 -6.50
N GLN A 196 1.02 -19.35 -7.02
CA GLN A 196 2.33 -19.59 -6.45
C GLN A 196 2.56 -18.60 -5.31
N TRP A 197 3.12 -19.12 -4.21
CA TRP A 197 3.64 -18.24 -3.16
C TRP A 197 4.63 -17.23 -3.78
N PRO A 198 4.65 -15.98 -3.28
CA PRO A 198 5.66 -14.98 -3.63
C PRO A 198 7.12 -15.49 -3.63
N PRO A 199 8.10 -14.72 -4.17
CA PRO A 199 9.42 -15.26 -4.43
C PRO A 199 10.22 -15.43 -3.14
N GLY A 200 10.98 -16.52 -3.06
CA GLY A 200 12.02 -16.68 -2.03
C GLY A 200 13.19 -15.70 -2.19
N ARG A 201 14.11 -15.72 -1.21
CA ARG A 201 15.23 -14.76 -1.10
C ARG A 201 16.09 -14.58 -2.36
N SER A 202 16.35 -15.65 -3.10
CA SER A 202 17.20 -15.59 -4.31
C SER A 202 16.58 -14.73 -5.42
N HIS A 203 15.25 -14.80 -5.59
CA HIS A 203 14.54 -14.01 -6.59
C HIS A 203 14.40 -12.54 -6.18
N ILE A 204 14.19 -12.25 -4.89
CA ILE A 204 14.21 -10.87 -4.39
C ILE A 204 15.60 -10.25 -4.51
N ALA A 205 16.67 -11.01 -4.23
CA ALA A 205 18.03 -10.52 -4.42
C ALA A 205 18.31 -10.15 -5.89
N LEU A 206 17.75 -10.88 -6.86
CA LEU A 206 17.82 -10.53 -8.28
C LEU A 206 17.08 -9.22 -8.57
N LEU A 207 15.86 -9.07 -8.05
CA LEU A 207 15.03 -7.86 -8.22
C LEU A 207 15.75 -6.61 -7.72
N GLU A 208 16.34 -6.67 -6.53
CA GLU A 208 17.10 -5.57 -5.94
C GLU A 208 18.47 -5.33 -6.61
N GLN A 209 18.96 -6.26 -7.43
CA GLN A 209 20.22 -6.15 -8.17
C GLN A 209 20.06 -5.56 -9.58
N PHE A 210 18.85 -5.29 -10.06
CA PHE A 210 18.62 -4.53 -11.30
C PHE A 210 18.93 -3.04 -11.12
N VAL A 211 20.17 -2.77 -10.72
CA VAL A 211 20.69 -1.44 -10.44
C VAL A 211 21.69 -0.97 -11.50
N LEU A 212 21.85 -1.72 -12.59
CA LEU A 212 22.75 -1.36 -13.69
C LEU A 212 21.95 -1.04 -14.94
N GLU A 213 22.41 -0.03 -15.67
CA GLU A 213 21.83 0.36 -16.96
C GLU A 213 21.99 -0.78 -17.98
N GLN A 214 20.89 -1.14 -18.62
CA GLN A 214 20.92 -1.92 -19.84
C GLN A 214 20.95 -0.93 -21.01
N PRO A 215 21.65 -1.22 -22.12
CA PRO A 215 21.70 -0.32 -23.27
C PRO A 215 20.29 0.12 -23.71
N GLY A 216 20.02 1.43 -23.60
CA GLY A 216 18.77 2.05 -24.04
C GLY A 216 17.57 1.96 -23.08
N VAL A 217 17.67 1.23 -21.97
CA VAL A 217 16.54 1.05 -21.03
C VAL A 217 16.95 1.46 -19.61
N HIS A 218 16.19 2.39 -19.02
CA HIS A 218 16.45 2.85 -17.67
C HIS A 218 16.16 1.73 -16.65
N PRO A 219 17.02 1.47 -15.65
CA PRO A 219 16.90 0.35 -14.71
C PRO A 219 15.56 0.24 -13.99
N PHE A 220 14.92 1.38 -13.70
CA PHE A 220 13.64 1.39 -13.00
C PHE A 220 12.51 0.71 -13.78
N TRP A 221 12.53 0.72 -15.12
CA TRP A 221 11.55 -0.02 -15.91
C TRP A 221 11.64 -1.53 -15.66
N HIS A 222 12.85 -2.08 -15.53
CA HIS A 222 13.06 -3.49 -15.24
C HIS A 222 12.67 -3.82 -13.80
N PHE A 223 13.03 -2.97 -12.84
CA PHE A 223 12.62 -3.13 -11.45
C PHE A 223 11.10 -3.16 -11.32
N TRP A 224 10.41 -2.18 -11.93
CA TRP A 224 8.96 -2.08 -11.92
C TRP A 224 8.29 -3.31 -12.58
N ALA A 225 8.72 -3.70 -13.79
CA ALA A 225 8.16 -4.86 -14.49
C ALA A 225 8.36 -6.17 -13.69
N ALA A 226 9.50 -6.31 -13.02
CA ALA A 226 9.75 -7.44 -12.14
C ALA A 226 8.84 -7.41 -10.90
N LEU A 227 8.62 -6.22 -10.34
CA LEU A 227 7.90 -6.03 -9.08
C LEU A 227 6.39 -6.14 -9.23
N GLU A 228 5.80 -5.47 -10.22
CA GLU A 228 4.35 -5.45 -10.42
C GLU A 228 3.90 -6.60 -11.34
N GLU A 229 4.40 -6.60 -12.57
CA GLU A 229 3.98 -7.54 -13.63
C GLU A 229 4.51 -8.97 -13.44
N GLY A 230 5.51 -9.12 -12.57
CA GLY A 230 6.12 -10.41 -12.29
C GLY A 230 6.96 -10.95 -13.43
N PHE A 231 7.62 -10.09 -14.23
CA PHE A 231 8.58 -10.59 -15.22
C PHE A 231 9.85 -9.74 -15.36
N LEU A 232 10.94 -10.42 -15.70
CA LEU A 232 12.21 -9.81 -16.06
C LEU A 232 12.29 -9.68 -17.58
N ALA A 233 12.30 -8.44 -18.08
CA ALA A 233 12.56 -8.17 -19.50
C ALA A 233 14.07 -8.09 -19.77
N THR A 234 14.56 -8.76 -20.82
CA THR A 234 15.99 -8.78 -21.21
C THR A 234 16.40 -7.64 -22.17
N GLY A 235 15.81 -6.46 -22.00
CA GLY A 235 15.95 -5.29 -22.89
C GLY A 235 14.68 -5.04 -23.72
N GLN A 236 14.74 -4.06 -24.62
CA GLN A 236 13.58 -3.64 -25.43
C GLN A 236 13.14 -4.78 -26.37
N GLY A 237 11.96 -5.36 -26.13
CA GLY A 237 11.45 -6.50 -26.91
C GLY A 237 12.12 -7.85 -26.62
N GLY A 238 12.83 -7.99 -25.50
CA GLY A 238 13.53 -9.22 -25.09
C GLY A 238 12.63 -10.34 -24.56
N SER A 239 13.19 -11.53 -24.36
CA SER A 239 12.52 -12.66 -23.71
C SER A 239 12.22 -12.32 -22.24
N GLN A 240 11.01 -12.66 -21.79
CA GLN A 240 10.51 -12.44 -20.43
C GLN A 240 10.68 -13.69 -19.57
N VAL A 241 11.21 -13.52 -18.36
CA VAL A 241 11.27 -14.57 -17.34
C VAL A 241 10.30 -14.24 -16.22
N PHE A 242 9.34 -15.12 -15.94
CA PHE A 242 8.36 -14.92 -14.87
C PHE A 242 9.01 -15.03 -13.48
N VAL A 243 8.70 -14.06 -12.61
CA VAL A 243 9.10 -13.99 -11.20
C VAL A 243 7.86 -13.63 -10.37
N PRO A 244 7.35 -14.52 -9.51
CA PRO A 244 6.04 -14.34 -8.88
C PRO A 244 6.07 -13.31 -7.75
N THR A 245 5.93 -12.02 -8.02
CA THR A 245 6.06 -10.89 -7.07
C THR A 245 4.70 -10.33 -6.61
N HIS A 246 4.41 -9.05 -6.82
CA HIS A 246 3.20 -8.34 -6.35
C HIS A 246 1.91 -9.05 -6.79
N ASN A 247 1.74 -9.24 -8.10
CA ASN A 247 0.54 -9.88 -8.64
C ASN A 247 0.36 -11.30 -8.11
N SER A 248 1.46 -12.04 -7.88
CA SER A 248 1.39 -13.36 -7.26
C SER A 248 0.97 -13.32 -5.80
N GLY A 249 1.38 -12.31 -5.02
CA GLY A 249 0.90 -12.14 -3.65
C GLY A 249 -0.61 -11.85 -3.58
N HIS A 250 -1.12 -11.00 -4.46
CA HIS A 250 -2.56 -10.78 -4.61
C HIS A 250 -3.31 -12.08 -4.93
N ASN A 251 -2.82 -12.83 -5.93
CA ASN A 251 -3.44 -14.08 -6.37
C ASN A 251 -3.30 -15.21 -5.34
N PHE A 252 -2.21 -15.23 -4.57
CA PHE A 252 -1.93 -16.22 -3.53
C PHE A 252 -2.92 -16.12 -2.36
N ILE A 253 -3.28 -14.91 -1.95
CA ILE A 253 -4.32 -14.75 -0.94
C ILE A 253 -5.70 -15.02 -1.54
N GLY A 254 -5.90 -14.63 -2.80
CA GLY A 254 -7.13 -14.86 -3.54
C GLY A 254 -8.34 -14.14 -2.94
N GLY A 255 -9.54 -14.56 -3.30
CA GLY A 255 -10.77 -13.92 -2.84
C GLY A 255 -10.77 -12.41 -3.06
N HIS A 256 -11.02 -11.63 -2.00
CA HIS A 256 -11.02 -10.16 -2.12
C HIS A 256 -9.66 -9.61 -2.57
N MET A 257 -8.54 -10.22 -2.13
CA MET A 257 -7.19 -9.76 -2.52
C MET A 257 -6.93 -9.86 -4.02
N SER A 258 -7.61 -10.73 -4.76
CA SER A 258 -7.41 -10.90 -6.20
C SER A 258 -8.36 -10.08 -7.07
N GLN A 259 -9.03 -9.07 -6.50
CA GLN A 259 -10.03 -8.26 -7.20
C GLN A 259 -9.74 -6.74 -7.12
N ALA A 260 -10.60 -5.92 -7.71
CA ALA A 260 -10.35 -4.49 -7.86
C ALA A 260 -10.47 -3.72 -6.52
N PHE A 261 -11.26 -4.25 -5.57
CA PHE A 261 -11.33 -3.75 -4.20
C PHE A 261 -10.44 -4.59 -3.25
N SER A 262 -9.25 -5.01 -3.71
CA SER A 262 -8.30 -5.77 -2.90
C SER A 262 -7.95 -5.21 -1.53
N PRO A 263 -7.96 -3.87 -1.27
CA PRO A 263 -7.76 -3.36 0.09
C PRO A 263 -8.87 -3.72 1.07
N ASN A 264 -9.99 -4.33 0.64
CA ASN A 264 -10.95 -4.93 1.57
C ASN A 264 -10.27 -5.92 2.53
N ASP A 265 -9.26 -6.64 2.06
CA ASP A 265 -8.44 -7.51 2.89
C ASP A 265 -7.28 -6.74 3.52
N PRO A 266 -7.14 -6.71 4.85
CA PRO A 266 -6.02 -6.04 5.50
C PRO A 266 -4.63 -6.57 5.12
N VAL A 267 -4.50 -7.78 4.54
CA VAL A 267 -3.23 -8.27 3.99
C VAL A 267 -2.68 -7.34 2.91
N PHE A 268 -3.55 -6.61 2.20
CA PHE A 268 -3.18 -5.59 1.21
C PHE A 268 -2.11 -4.64 1.74
N TRP A 269 -2.32 -4.09 2.93
CA TRP A 269 -1.45 -3.05 3.49
C TRP A 269 -0.05 -3.57 3.78
N LEU A 270 0.04 -4.80 4.27
CA LEU A 270 1.32 -5.44 4.55
C LEU A 270 2.03 -5.88 3.28
N HIS A 271 1.28 -6.35 2.30
CA HIS A 271 1.78 -6.69 0.98
C HIS A 271 2.40 -5.46 0.30
N HIS A 272 1.68 -4.33 0.30
CA HIS A 272 2.14 -3.07 -0.30
C HIS A 272 3.20 -2.35 0.54
N ALA A 273 3.23 -2.52 1.87
CA ALA A 273 4.36 -2.08 2.67
C ALA A 273 5.66 -2.83 2.31
N ASN A 274 5.57 -4.10 1.86
CA ASN A 274 6.74 -4.83 1.35
C ASN A 274 7.14 -4.38 -0.06
N VAL A 275 6.18 -4.10 -0.96
CA VAL A 275 6.44 -3.45 -2.26
C VAL A 275 7.25 -2.18 -2.06
N ASP A 276 6.78 -1.32 -1.15
CA ASP A 276 7.42 -0.05 -0.83
C ASP A 276 8.82 -0.23 -0.22
N ARG A 277 9.00 -1.24 0.65
CA ARG A 277 10.31 -1.61 1.20
C ARG A 277 11.31 -1.99 0.11
N LEU A 278 10.89 -2.83 -0.83
CA LEU A 278 11.74 -3.27 -1.93
C LEU A 278 12.14 -2.09 -2.83
N TRP A 279 11.23 -1.14 -3.05
CA TRP A 279 11.54 0.08 -3.80
C TRP A 279 12.54 0.97 -3.05
N ALA A 280 12.36 1.19 -1.74
CA ALA A 280 13.33 1.91 -0.91
C ALA A 280 14.72 1.25 -0.94
N ASN A 281 14.79 -0.09 -0.80
CA ASN A 281 16.04 -0.84 -0.91
C ASN A 281 16.71 -0.64 -2.28
N TRP A 282 15.93 -0.69 -3.36
CA TRP A 282 16.44 -0.47 -4.71
C TRP A 282 16.96 0.97 -4.90
N GLN A 283 16.25 1.98 -4.39
CA GLN A 283 16.69 3.38 -4.42
C GLN A 283 18.03 3.56 -3.69
N GLY A 284 18.15 3.02 -2.47
CA GLY A 284 19.40 3.06 -1.70
C GLY A 284 20.56 2.36 -2.42
N ARG A 285 20.32 1.20 -3.04
CA ARG A 285 21.33 0.48 -3.83
C ARG A 285 21.74 1.25 -5.10
N ARG A 286 20.82 1.95 -5.77
CA ARG A 286 21.13 2.80 -6.93
C ARG A 286 22.05 3.96 -6.55
N LEU A 287 21.74 4.67 -5.47
CA LEU A 287 22.59 5.75 -4.94
C LEU A 287 23.99 5.25 -4.60
N ALA A 288 24.11 4.06 -3.99
CA ALA A 288 25.40 3.44 -3.69
C ALA A 288 26.17 3.00 -4.95
N THR A 289 25.46 2.59 -6.00
CA THR A 289 26.04 2.08 -7.26
C THR A 289 26.48 3.21 -8.21
N VAL A 290 25.85 4.39 -8.13
CA VAL A 290 26.14 5.55 -8.98
C VAL A 290 26.57 6.73 -8.10
N PRO A 291 27.82 6.77 -7.61
CA PRO A 291 28.26 7.81 -6.68
C PRO A 291 28.03 9.23 -7.22
N GLY A 292 27.39 10.07 -6.42
CA GLY A 292 27.09 11.47 -6.77
C GLY A 292 25.78 11.68 -7.54
N SER A 293 25.03 10.62 -7.85
CA SER A 293 23.65 10.74 -8.32
C SER A 293 22.70 11.21 -7.22
N LYS A 294 21.56 11.72 -7.63
CA LYS A 294 20.42 12.06 -6.80
C LYS A 294 19.28 11.09 -7.06
N PRO A 295 18.32 10.94 -6.13
CA PRO A 295 17.16 10.06 -6.30
C PRO A 295 16.38 10.28 -7.58
N ARG A 296 16.17 11.55 -7.98
CA ARG A 296 15.52 11.91 -9.25
C ARG A 296 16.25 11.40 -10.49
N ASP A 297 17.57 11.25 -10.43
CA ASP A 297 18.38 10.70 -11.51
C ASP A 297 18.16 9.18 -11.69
N HIS A 298 17.38 8.56 -10.79
CA HIS A 298 16.99 7.15 -10.82
C HIS A 298 15.53 6.96 -11.22
N TYR A 299 14.93 7.95 -11.84
CA TYR A 299 13.64 7.85 -12.51
C TYR A 299 13.80 7.95 -14.02
N PRO A 300 13.07 7.16 -14.83
CA PRO A 300 13.14 7.22 -16.29
C PRO A 300 12.82 8.62 -16.82
N PRO A 301 13.57 9.13 -17.82
CA PRO A 301 13.21 10.36 -18.50
C PRO A 301 11.83 10.25 -19.18
N SER A 302 11.03 11.31 -19.15
CA SER A 302 9.66 11.32 -19.69
C SER A 302 9.52 10.94 -21.18
N ALA A 303 10.60 11.10 -21.97
CA ALA A 303 10.63 10.72 -23.38
C ALA A 303 10.98 9.24 -23.62
N GLN A 304 11.43 8.51 -22.59
CA GLN A 304 11.79 7.11 -22.73
C GLN A 304 10.54 6.23 -22.80
N LEU A 305 10.54 5.31 -23.76
CA LEU A 305 9.48 4.33 -23.92
C LEU A 305 9.70 3.14 -22.98
N SER A 306 8.60 2.61 -22.45
CA SER A 306 8.58 1.37 -21.69
C SER A 306 9.14 0.21 -22.52
N PRO A 307 9.98 -0.66 -21.93
CA PRO A 307 10.50 -1.83 -22.63
C PRO A 307 9.46 -2.94 -22.81
N VAL A 308 8.28 -2.80 -22.20
CA VAL A 308 7.20 -3.81 -22.20
C VAL A 308 6.26 -3.62 -23.39
N ASP A 309 5.72 -2.42 -23.56
CA ASP A 309 4.67 -2.10 -24.53
C ASP A 309 5.09 -1.03 -25.55
N LEU A 310 6.32 -0.51 -25.43
CA LEU A 310 6.88 0.53 -26.28
C LEU A 310 6.08 1.84 -26.27
N GLN A 311 5.34 2.12 -25.19
CA GLN A 311 4.62 3.37 -25.00
C GLN A 311 5.34 4.29 -23.99
N PRO A 312 5.14 5.61 -24.07
CA PRO A 312 5.57 6.51 -23.00
C PRO A 312 4.78 6.21 -21.73
N ALA A 313 5.36 6.48 -20.57
CA ALA A 313 4.63 6.41 -19.30
C ALA A 313 3.38 7.31 -19.38
N PRO A 314 2.18 6.81 -18.98
CA PRO A 314 0.96 7.59 -19.02
C PRO A 314 0.99 8.73 -17.98
N PRO A 315 0.08 9.72 -18.08
CA PRO A 315 -0.03 10.78 -17.08
C PRO A 315 -0.18 10.22 -15.67
N GLY A 316 0.50 10.83 -14.69
CA GLY A 316 0.53 10.36 -13.30
C GLY A 316 1.70 9.45 -12.98
N HIS A 317 2.43 8.97 -13.98
CA HIS A 317 3.55 8.04 -13.79
C HIS A 317 4.92 8.65 -14.08
N ARG A 318 5.01 9.88 -14.57
CA ARG A 318 6.30 10.55 -14.82
C ARG A 318 6.76 11.26 -13.55
N LEU A 319 8.05 11.54 -13.48
CA LEU A 319 8.70 12.08 -12.29
C LEU A 319 7.99 13.33 -11.74
N GLU A 320 7.64 14.28 -12.61
CA GLU A 320 7.01 15.53 -12.22
C GLU A 320 5.47 15.48 -12.22
N ASP A 321 4.86 14.35 -12.58
CA ASP A 321 3.41 14.23 -12.62
C ASP A 321 2.84 14.23 -11.20
N ARG A 322 1.72 14.94 -11.02
CA ARG A 322 0.90 14.83 -9.81
C ARG A 322 0.15 13.50 -9.81
N MET A 323 0.04 12.89 -8.65
CA MET A 323 -0.68 11.64 -8.45
C MET A 323 -2.12 11.92 -8.03
N TRP A 324 -3.12 11.44 -8.78
CA TRP A 324 -4.52 11.49 -8.34
C TRP A 324 -4.73 10.53 -7.16
N PRO A 325 -5.41 10.93 -6.06
CA PRO A 325 -6.26 12.10 -5.91
C PRO A 325 -5.54 13.34 -5.33
N TRP A 326 -4.24 13.26 -5.04
CA TRP A 326 -3.42 14.36 -4.51
C TRP A 326 -2.99 15.35 -5.61
N VAL A 327 -3.97 15.85 -6.36
CA VAL A 327 -3.76 16.88 -7.40
C VAL A 327 -4.01 18.30 -6.88
N GLY A 328 -4.41 18.42 -5.61
CA GLY A 328 -4.83 19.66 -4.96
C GLY A 328 -6.16 20.18 -5.52
N SER A 329 -6.29 21.49 -5.65
CA SER A 329 -7.49 22.13 -6.21
C SER A 329 -7.57 22.08 -7.74
N ALA A 330 -6.82 21.19 -8.40
CA ALA A 330 -6.82 21.09 -9.86
C ALA A 330 -8.20 20.60 -10.36
N PRO A 331 -8.90 21.38 -11.19
CA PRO A 331 -10.24 21.02 -11.64
C PRO A 331 -10.19 19.97 -12.76
N GLY A 332 -11.33 19.33 -13.01
CA GLY A 332 -11.56 18.54 -14.23
C GLY A 332 -11.11 17.08 -14.16
N TYR A 333 -10.56 16.63 -13.03
CA TYR A 333 -10.43 15.20 -12.76
C TYR A 333 -11.79 14.59 -12.39
N ASP A 334 -12.10 13.43 -12.95
CA ASP A 334 -13.21 12.58 -12.54
C ASP A 334 -12.73 11.11 -12.50
N THR A 335 -13.60 10.19 -12.09
CA THR A 335 -13.35 8.74 -12.12
C THR A 335 -14.52 8.07 -12.83
N LEU A 336 -14.29 7.00 -13.58
CA LEU A 336 -15.37 6.24 -14.24
C LEU A 336 -15.87 5.05 -13.41
N VAL A 337 -15.77 5.13 -12.09
CA VAL A 337 -16.43 4.18 -11.18
C VAL A 337 -17.93 4.44 -11.10
N GLY A 338 -18.70 3.41 -10.76
CA GLY A 338 -20.15 3.53 -10.57
C GLY A 338 -20.53 4.58 -9.52
N SER A 339 -21.69 5.21 -9.68
CA SER A 339 -22.15 6.29 -8.80
C SER A 339 -22.23 5.91 -7.32
N GLN A 340 -22.50 4.64 -7.04
CA GLN A 340 -22.50 4.10 -5.67
C GLN A 340 -21.11 4.12 -5.04
N VAL A 341 -20.07 3.73 -5.79
CA VAL A 341 -18.67 3.79 -5.32
C VAL A 341 -18.18 5.23 -5.23
N LYS A 342 -18.60 6.12 -6.15
CA LYS A 342 -18.25 7.54 -6.09
C LYS A 342 -18.66 8.20 -4.76
N GLN A 343 -19.77 7.77 -4.15
CA GLN A 343 -20.24 8.31 -2.87
C GLN A 343 -19.33 7.94 -1.69
N LEU A 344 -18.45 6.95 -1.84
CA LEU A 344 -17.47 6.57 -0.82
C LEU A 344 -16.18 7.37 -0.91
N LEU A 345 -15.93 8.05 -2.03
CA LEU A 345 -14.66 8.76 -2.25
C LEU A 345 -14.56 9.97 -1.32
N PRO A 346 -13.45 10.12 -0.56
CA PRO A 346 -13.16 11.33 0.18
C PRO A 346 -13.02 12.54 -0.75
N ASP A 347 -13.28 13.73 -0.21
CA ASP A 347 -12.92 14.97 -0.87
C ASP A 347 -11.45 15.29 -0.65
N PHE A 348 -10.65 15.22 -1.72
CA PHE A 348 -9.23 15.54 -1.72
C PHE A 348 -8.92 16.96 -2.22
N SER A 349 -9.94 17.78 -2.53
CA SER A 349 -9.73 19.13 -3.09
C SER A 349 -8.96 20.08 -2.17
N GLY A 350 -8.99 19.82 -0.86
CA GLY A 350 -8.23 20.55 0.16
C GLY A 350 -6.89 19.91 0.55
N ALA A 351 -6.51 18.78 -0.04
CA ALA A 351 -5.24 18.12 0.23
C ALA A 351 -4.10 18.81 -0.55
N ASP A 352 -2.89 18.83 0.02
CA ASP A 352 -1.71 19.31 -0.70
C ASP A 352 -1.45 18.43 -1.93
N PRO A 353 -1.06 19.02 -3.07
CA PRO A 353 -0.69 18.24 -4.24
C PRO A 353 0.59 17.45 -3.97
N VAL A 354 0.65 16.22 -4.47
CA VAL A 354 1.82 15.32 -4.33
C VAL A 354 2.18 14.77 -5.70
N SER A 355 3.44 14.96 -6.09
CA SER A 355 4.03 14.39 -7.29
C SER A 355 4.77 13.09 -7.02
N VAL A 356 5.12 12.37 -8.09
CA VAL A 356 6.00 11.19 -8.00
C VAL A 356 7.36 11.56 -7.39
N GLU A 357 7.89 12.73 -7.74
CA GLU A 357 9.15 13.24 -7.22
C GLU A 357 9.13 13.46 -5.70
N ASP A 358 8.01 13.95 -5.16
CA ASP A 358 7.87 14.27 -3.73
C ASP A 358 7.96 13.03 -2.82
N VAL A 359 7.78 11.84 -3.39
CA VAL A 359 7.80 10.56 -2.64
C VAL A 359 9.02 9.69 -2.96
N LEU A 360 9.98 10.22 -3.75
CA LEU A 360 11.27 9.55 -3.92
C LEU A 360 12.05 9.54 -2.60
N ASP A 361 12.77 8.45 -2.36
CA ASP A 361 13.64 8.33 -1.19
C ASP A 361 14.86 9.22 -1.39
N THR A 362 14.97 10.29 -0.60
CA THR A 362 16.00 11.32 -0.73
C THR A 362 17.10 11.16 0.30
N GLU A 363 17.99 10.20 0.04
CA GLU A 363 19.29 9.98 0.70
C GLU A 363 19.27 9.62 2.21
N THR A 364 18.14 9.84 2.87
CA THR A 364 17.74 9.31 4.17
C THR A 364 16.23 9.22 4.11
N LEU A 365 15.66 8.08 4.47
CA LEU A 365 14.23 7.83 4.70
C LEU A 365 13.50 8.87 5.60
N ASP A 366 14.20 9.90 6.08
CA ASP A 366 13.73 10.99 6.92
C ASP A 366 12.79 11.94 6.17
N ALA A 367 12.92 12.07 4.84
CA ALA A 367 12.10 12.98 4.04
C ALA A 367 10.62 12.56 3.93
N VAL A 368 10.33 11.25 3.97
CA VAL A 368 8.96 10.70 3.95
C VAL A 368 8.39 10.44 5.36
N GLY A 369 9.25 10.55 6.37
CA GLY A 369 8.89 10.47 7.79
C GLY A 369 8.75 9.06 8.37
N TYR A 370 9.25 8.01 7.70
CA TYR A 370 9.28 6.64 8.23
C TYR A 370 10.46 5.82 7.68
N ARG A 371 10.87 4.77 8.39
CA ARG A 371 11.91 3.81 8.01
C ARG A 371 11.41 2.37 8.05
N TYR A 372 12.18 1.46 7.47
CA TYR A 372 12.04 0.03 7.67
C TYR A 372 13.03 -0.48 8.70
N ALA A 373 12.56 -1.28 9.65
CA ALA A 373 13.45 -1.99 10.56
C ALA A 373 14.34 -2.97 9.77
N PRO A 374 15.61 -3.16 10.18
CA PRO A 374 16.39 -4.28 9.67
C PRO A 374 15.71 -5.60 10.07
N PRO A 375 15.90 -6.69 9.28
CA PRO A 375 15.43 -8.01 9.69
C PRO A 375 15.94 -8.36 11.10
N ALA A 376 15.11 -9.00 11.92
CA ALA A 376 15.58 -9.53 13.21
C ALA A 376 16.75 -10.51 12.99
N PRO A 377 17.76 -10.51 13.89
CA PRO A 377 18.98 -11.29 13.75
C PRO A 377 18.77 -12.81 13.78
#